data_AF-A0A0H5CSI1-F1
#
_entry.id   AF-A0A0H5CSI1-F1
#
_cell.length_a   1.000
_cell.length_b   1.000
_cell.length_c   1.000
_cell.angle_alpha   90.00
_cell.angle_beta   90.00
_cell.angle_gamma   90.00
#
_symmetry.space_group_name_H-M   'P 1'
#
loop_
_entity.id
_entity.type
_entity.pdbx_description
1 polymer ?
#
loop_
_entity_poly.entity_id
_entity_poly.type
_entity_poly.pdbx_seq_one_letter_code
_entity_poly.pdbx_strand_id
1 'polypeptide(L)'
;MGAFRTVKIVALVAAMMAGGVATATAQDQGTAAIQQKYAELGGGGPLGDWADLPGGGKVARFAKWGTTVAITWTSGWGAHWFSGNILAKWQPTFGAAVADQGPTVGRPGAAAGYANGVSIYYSDSTGAHALSGPVRQKYWEMGHTAGSFGFPETDVLPVEGGTFAQFQGMVSIFAKDSAPAHWISGALRQKFWDGGSLGVLGFPASDQVGTPGRSGYMIDFPGGQGIFWSAGTGAALLDAPARQKYLELGGTAGVFGFPITDTVAVAGGTRTKFQGTVEILWSESTGAHWLSGALAALYWNSLGGTDKLGFPTSDQLPTSGPNGLYVLFGPSAVILWGAATGAQFVHDGFLERLRADGDVAAYGLPNTGVLDLSGREGWAFQQFGSASIFQGPDGTPLTVGWNIRSTWWQLKGYTGALGLPVENQRDLGNRVEQRFEGGLAGCYYGEQNACYWSPFA
;
A
#
# COMPACT_ATOMS: atom_id res chain seq x y z
N MET A 1 36.85 -74.95 -53.39
CA MET A 1 35.37 -74.75 -53.39
C MET A 1 35.14 -73.34 -52.92
N GLY A 2 34.68 -72.49 -53.87
CA GLY A 2 35.25 -71.16 -54.14
C GLY A 2 35.25 -70.21 -52.95
N ALA A 3 36.37 -70.02 -52.25
CA ALA A 3 37.59 -69.29 -52.62
C ALA A 3 37.48 -67.81 -52.19
N PHE A 4 37.94 -67.47 -50.98
CA PHE A 4 39.33 -67.05 -50.70
C PHE A 4 39.76 -65.83 -51.52
N ARG A 5 40.03 -64.71 -50.85
CA ARG A 5 41.41 -64.25 -50.54
C ARG A 5 41.37 -62.95 -49.73
N THR A 6 41.91 -62.91 -48.51
CA THR A 6 43.31 -62.55 -48.12
C THR A 6 43.66 -61.12 -48.59
N VAL A 7 44.23 -60.21 -47.80
CA VAL A 7 45.54 -60.23 -47.11
C VAL A 7 45.57 -59.01 -46.18
N LYS A 8 45.75 -59.21 -44.86
CA LYS A 8 46.97 -58.91 -44.09
C LYS A 8 47.67 -57.56 -44.37
N ILE A 9 47.80 -56.82 -43.28
CA ILE A 9 48.77 -55.75 -43.02
C ILE A 9 50.18 -56.18 -43.45
N VAL A 10 50.89 -55.32 -44.19
CA VAL A 10 52.35 -55.28 -44.27
C VAL A 10 52.78 -53.85 -43.98
N ALA A 11 53.55 -53.70 -42.91
CA ALA A 11 54.25 -52.47 -42.55
C ALA A 11 55.46 -52.26 -43.47
N LEU A 12 55.77 -51.01 -43.82
CA LEU A 12 57.16 -50.62 -44.07
C LEU A 12 57.37 -49.16 -43.66
N VAL A 13 58.32 -48.98 -42.75
CA VAL A 13 58.91 -47.71 -42.32
C VAL A 13 59.75 -47.16 -43.47
N ALA A 14 59.62 -45.87 -43.78
CA ALA A 14 60.60 -45.14 -44.59
C ALA A 14 60.69 -43.66 -44.16
N ALA A 15 61.76 -43.38 -43.42
CA ALA A 15 62.62 -42.20 -43.40
C ALA A 15 62.05 -40.78 -43.62
N MET A 16 62.36 -39.92 -42.64
CA MET A 16 62.42 -38.46 -42.76
C MET A 16 63.21 -38.02 -44.00
N MET A 17 62.63 -37.10 -44.77
CA MET A 17 63.38 -36.08 -45.51
C MET A 17 62.68 -34.75 -45.28
N ALA A 18 63.43 -33.82 -44.70
CA ALA A 18 63.04 -32.45 -44.45
C ALA A 18 62.70 -31.74 -45.78
N GLY A 19 61.43 -31.41 -45.95
CA GLY A 19 60.97 -30.42 -46.90
C GLY A 19 60.17 -29.40 -46.12
N GLY A 20 60.79 -28.26 -45.82
CA GLY A 20 60.10 -27.13 -45.20
C GLY A 20 58.96 -26.68 -46.10
N VAL A 21 57.75 -27.10 -45.77
CA VAL A 21 56.54 -26.41 -46.20
C VAL A 21 56.21 -25.49 -45.05
N ALA A 22 56.51 -24.21 -45.21
CA ALA A 22 55.91 -23.16 -44.39
C ALA A 22 54.40 -23.31 -44.53
N THR A 23 53.76 -23.98 -43.57
CA THR A 23 52.32 -23.98 -43.45
C THR A 23 51.93 -22.58 -43.05
N ALA A 24 51.32 -21.85 -43.98
CA ALA A 24 50.52 -20.68 -43.67
C ALA A 24 49.71 -21.00 -42.40
N THR A 25 49.91 -20.19 -41.36
CA THR A 25 49.22 -20.36 -40.08
C THR A 25 47.73 -20.45 -40.36
N ALA A 26 47.13 -21.61 -40.06
CA ALA A 26 45.70 -21.79 -40.12
C ALA A 26 45.07 -20.67 -39.29
N GLN A 27 44.44 -19.73 -39.99
CA GLN A 27 43.76 -18.61 -39.35
C GLN A 27 42.76 -19.19 -38.35
N ASP A 28 42.86 -18.79 -37.08
CA ASP A 28 41.95 -19.32 -36.07
C ASP A 28 40.49 -19.05 -36.50
N GLN A 29 39.58 -19.96 -36.16
CA GLN A 29 38.20 -19.96 -36.67
C GLN A 29 37.48 -18.61 -36.46
N GLY A 30 37.81 -17.89 -35.38
CA GLY A 30 37.23 -16.59 -35.10
C GLY A 30 37.73 -15.49 -36.01
N THR A 31 39.02 -15.47 -36.30
CA THR A 31 39.60 -14.53 -37.27
C THR A 31 39.01 -14.77 -38.66
N ALA A 32 38.84 -16.04 -39.07
CA ALA A 32 38.19 -16.40 -40.35
C ALA A 32 36.74 -15.92 -40.43
N ALA A 33 35.95 -16.18 -39.38
CA ALA A 33 34.55 -15.78 -39.34
C ALA A 33 34.38 -14.25 -39.34
N ILE A 34 35.23 -13.51 -38.64
CA ILE A 34 35.16 -12.04 -38.65
C ILE A 34 35.56 -11.48 -40.02
N GLN A 35 36.60 -12.02 -40.68
CA GLN A 35 36.95 -11.60 -42.03
C GLN A 35 35.81 -11.87 -43.03
N GLN A 36 35.17 -13.04 -42.92
CA GLN A 36 34.00 -13.35 -43.72
C GLN A 36 32.88 -12.33 -43.48
N LYS A 37 32.54 -12.04 -42.22
CA LYS A 37 31.51 -11.06 -41.88
C LYS A 37 31.86 -9.65 -42.35
N TYR A 38 33.13 -9.25 -42.29
CA TYR A 38 33.62 -7.99 -42.84
C TYR A 38 33.41 -7.93 -44.36
N ALA A 39 33.69 -9.02 -45.08
CA ALA A 39 33.44 -9.12 -46.52
C ALA A 39 31.94 -9.08 -46.85
N GLU A 40 31.09 -9.76 -46.06
CA GLU A 40 29.62 -9.72 -46.19
C GLU A 40 29.05 -8.30 -46.02
N LEU A 41 29.66 -7.50 -45.15
CA LEU A 41 29.31 -6.08 -44.99
C LEU A 41 29.81 -5.21 -46.15
N GLY A 42 30.51 -5.77 -47.14
CA GLY A 42 31.11 -5.04 -48.26
C GLY A 42 32.36 -4.24 -47.87
N GLY A 43 33.04 -4.65 -46.80
CA GLY A 43 34.27 -4.01 -46.31
C GLY A 43 34.09 -2.57 -45.81
N GLY A 44 35.17 -1.80 -45.82
CA GLY A 44 35.21 -0.40 -45.38
C GLY A 44 36.66 0.10 -45.31
N GLY A 45 36.98 0.89 -44.28
CA GLY A 45 38.37 1.13 -43.90
C GLY A 45 39.07 -0.15 -43.46
N PRO A 46 40.40 -0.12 -43.26
CA PRO A 46 41.18 -1.29 -42.87
C PRO A 46 40.59 -1.98 -41.63
N LEU A 47 40.48 -3.30 -41.69
CA LEU A 47 40.13 -4.11 -40.53
C LEU A 47 41.31 -4.08 -39.56
N GLY A 48 41.09 -3.50 -38.38
CA GLY A 48 42.11 -3.35 -37.35
C GLY A 48 42.48 -4.67 -36.68
N ASP A 49 43.43 -4.58 -35.75
CA ASP A 49 43.99 -5.74 -35.06
C ASP A 49 42.95 -6.52 -34.25
N TRP A 50 43.21 -7.82 -34.15
CA TRP A 50 42.40 -8.78 -33.40
C TRP A 50 42.66 -8.66 -31.91
N ALA A 51 41.60 -8.66 -31.11
CA ALA A 51 41.69 -8.78 -29.66
C ALA A 51 40.82 -9.93 -29.16
N ASP A 52 41.31 -10.65 -28.15
CA ASP A 52 40.54 -11.71 -27.50
C ASP A 52 39.53 -11.12 -26.51
N LEU A 53 38.37 -11.78 -26.38
CA LEU A 53 37.32 -11.39 -25.44
C LEU A 53 37.44 -12.17 -24.12
N PRO A 54 37.14 -11.53 -22.97
CA PRO A 54 36.91 -12.25 -21.73
C PRO A 54 35.81 -13.31 -21.89
N GLY A 55 36.08 -14.55 -21.48
CA GLY A 55 35.16 -15.68 -21.69
C GLY A 55 35.30 -16.40 -23.03
N GLY A 56 36.29 -16.00 -23.85
CA GLY A 56 36.59 -16.61 -25.14
C GLY A 56 35.92 -15.88 -26.31
N GLY A 57 36.55 -15.97 -27.48
CA GLY A 57 36.11 -15.27 -28.69
C GLY A 57 37.04 -14.12 -29.08
N LYS A 58 36.68 -13.41 -30.15
CA LYS A 58 37.50 -12.38 -30.77
C LYS A 58 36.69 -11.14 -31.14
N VAL A 59 37.37 -10.02 -31.26
CA VAL A 59 36.81 -8.77 -31.79
C VAL A 59 37.81 -8.10 -32.72
N ALA A 60 37.31 -7.52 -33.81
CA ALA A 60 38.03 -6.56 -34.63
C ALA A 60 37.14 -5.34 -34.93
N ARG A 61 37.76 -4.22 -35.25
CA ARG A 61 37.08 -2.95 -35.53
C ARG A 61 37.53 -2.37 -36.86
N PHE A 62 36.64 -1.65 -37.52
CA PHE A 62 36.93 -0.97 -38.77
C PHE A 62 36.01 0.24 -38.96
N ALA A 63 36.38 1.14 -39.86
CA ALA A 63 35.57 2.31 -40.19
C ALA A 63 34.58 2.00 -41.32
N LYS A 64 33.29 2.32 -41.11
CA LYS A 64 32.23 2.22 -42.13
C LYS A 64 31.10 3.18 -41.82
N TRP A 65 30.42 3.71 -42.84
CA TRP A 65 29.25 4.60 -42.67
C TRP A 65 29.52 5.84 -41.79
N GLY A 66 30.75 6.34 -41.80
CA GLY A 66 31.16 7.47 -40.96
C GLY A 66 31.24 7.15 -39.46
N THR A 67 31.24 5.86 -39.07
CA THR A 67 31.34 5.41 -37.68
C THR A 67 32.34 4.26 -37.54
N THR A 68 32.63 3.88 -36.30
CA THR A 68 33.35 2.64 -36.00
C THR A 68 32.35 1.49 -35.93
N VAL A 69 32.68 0.40 -36.61
CA VAL A 69 31.96 -0.88 -36.55
C VAL A 69 32.85 -1.88 -35.87
N ALA A 70 32.30 -2.64 -34.93
CA ALA A 70 32.94 -3.82 -34.36
C ALA A 70 32.29 -5.07 -34.92
N ILE A 71 33.09 -6.10 -35.14
CA ILE A 71 32.62 -7.46 -35.37
C ILE A 71 33.21 -8.33 -34.26
N THR A 72 32.34 -8.97 -33.49
CA THR A 72 32.73 -9.94 -32.46
C THR A 72 32.40 -11.35 -32.91
N TRP A 73 33.17 -12.33 -32.46
CA TRP A 73 32.92 -13.74 -32.73
C TRP A 73 33.08 -14.61 -31.48
N THR A 74 32.22 -15.63 -31.36
CA THR A 74 32.43 -16.80 -30.49
C THR A 74 32.03 -18.08 -31.23
N SER A 75 32.52 -19.24 -30.79
CA SER A 75 32.12 -20.53 -31.36
C SER A 75 30.63 -20.84 -31.15
N GLY A 76 30.01 -20.30 -30.10
CA GLY A 76 28.58 -20.50 -29.80
C GLY A 76 27.63 -19.64 -30.62
N TRP A 77 28.03 -18.40 -30.96
CA TRP A 77 27.14 -17.43 -31.62
C TRP A 77 27.57 -17.05 -33.04
N GLY A 78 28.80 -17.34 -33.46
CA GLY A 78 29.30 -16.88 -34.75
C GLY A 78 29.70 -15.40 -34.73
N ALA A 79 29.88 -14.80 -35.92
CA ALA A 79 30.39 -13.43 -36.08
C ALA A 79 29.26 -12.41 -36.30
N HIS A 80 29.20 -11.39 -35.45
CA HIS A 80 28.13 -10.40 -35.43
C HIS A 80 28.65 -8.98 -35.30
N TRP A 81 27.98 -8.03 -35.97
CA TRP A 81 28.40 -6.63 -36.01
C TRP A 81 27.49 -5.71 -35.21
N PHE A 82 28.08 -4.63 -34.69
CA PHE A 82 27.39 -3.50 -34.06
C PHE A 82 28.27 -2.24 -34.16
N SER A 83 27.67 -1.05 -33.98
CA SER A 83 28.34 0.21 -34.28
C SER A 83 27.81 1.40 -33.46
N GLY A 84 28.40 2.59 -33.68
CA GLY A 84 27.89 3.85 -33.15
C GLY A 84 27.77 3.87 -31.63
N ASN A 85 26.66 4.41 -31.12
CA ASN A 85 26.43 4.57 -29.68
C ASN A 85 26.32 3.23 -28.93
N ILE A 86 25.86 2.17 -29.61
CA ILE A 86 25.87 0.82 -29.04
C ILE A 86 27.30 0.32 -28.84
N LEU A 87 28.18 0.51 -29.84
CA LEU A 87 29.60 0.19 -29.70
C LEU A 87 30.28 1.05 -28.63
N ALA A 88 29.96 2.35 -28.56
CA ALA A 88 30.50 3.24 -27.53
C ALA A 88 30.12 2.80 -26.10
N LYS A 89 28.96 2.15 -25.95
CA LYS A 89 28.47 1.62 -24.68
C LYS A 89 29.02 0.24 -24.33
N TRP A 90 29.33 -0.56 -25.35
CA TRP A 90 29.74 -1.94 -25.18
C TRP A 90 31.10 -2.06 -24.47
N GLN A 91 31.20 -3.03 -23.57
CA GLN A 91 32.42 -3.39 -22.86
C GLN A 91 32.78 -4.85 -23.21
N PRO A 92 34.08 -5.21 -23.32
CA PRO A 92 34.50 -6.58 -23.59
C PRO A 92 33.91 -7.61 -22.61
N THR A 93 33.65 -7.22 -21.36
CA THR A 93 33.02 -8.05 -20.32
C THR A 93 31.56 -8.40 -20.60
N PHE A 94 30.88 -7.72 -21.52
CA PHE A 94 29.53 -8.09 -21.97
C PHE A 94 29.56 -9.32 -22.90
N GLY A 95 30.74 -9.66 -23.43
CA GLY A 95 30.94 -10.75 -24.38
C GLY A 95 30.62 -10.36 -25.83
N ALA A 96 30.71 -11.34 -26.72
CA ALA A 96 30.40 -11.16 -28.14
C ALA A 96 28.90 -10.91 -28.36
N ALA A 97 28.57 -10.18 -29.41
CA ALA A 97 27.20 -10.02 -29.86
C ALA A 97 26.61 -11.38 -30.28
N VAL A 98 25.35 -11.61 -29.93
CA VAL A 98 24.61 -12.86 -30.23
C VAL A 98 23.81 -12.80 -31.52
N ALA A 99 23.71 -11.60 -32.10
CA ALA A 99 23.08 -11.29 -33.37
C ALA A 99 23.64 -9.95 -33.86
N ASP A 100 23.46 -9.66 -35.15
CA ASP A 100 23.77 -8.34 -35.68
C ASP A 100 22.87 -7.28 -35.01
N GLN A 101 23.43 -6.09 -34.78
CA GLN A 101 22.66 -4.93 -34.34
C GLN A 101 21.45 -4.71 -35.28
N GLY A 102 20.27 -4.58 -34.69
CA GLY A 102 19.01 -4.43 -35.42
C GLY A 102 18.18 -3.22 -34.94
N PRO A 103 17.18 -2.80 -35.72
CA PRO A 103 16.24 -1.78 -35.28
C PRO A 103 15.38 -2.29 -34.12
N THR A 104 14.94 -1.40 -33.25
CA THR A 104 13.98 -1.73 -32.19
C THR A 104 12.56 -1.84 -32.73
N VAL A 105 11.75 -2.71 -32.12
CA VAL A 105 10.34 -2.88 -32.48
C VAL A 105 9.50 -1.82 -31.76
N GLY A 106 8.48 -1.30 -32.44
CA GLY A 106 7.47 -0.37 -31.91
C GLY A 106 7.90 1.10 -31.88
N ARG A 107 9.20 1.39 -31.82
CA ARG A 107 9.75 2.76 -31.74
C ARG A 107 11.11 2.85 -32.45
N PRO A 108 11.46 4.00 -33.08
CA PRO A 108 12.77 4.17 -33.72
C PRO A 108 13.93 4.06 -32.72
N GLY A 109 14.92 3.27 -33.06
CA GLY A 109 16.11 3.01 -32.24
C GLY A 109 16.85 1.77 -32.71
N ALA A 110 17.88 1.39 -31.98
CA ALA A 110 18.69 0.20 -32.27
C ALA A 110 18.92 -0.61 -31.00
N ALA A 111 19.11 -1.93 -31.16
CA ALA A 111 19.46 -2.81 -30.06
C ALA A 111 20.48 -3.87 -30.51
N ALA A 112 21.30 -4.31 -29.54
CA ALA A 112 22.19 -5.44 -29.69
C ALA A 112 22.19 -6.28 -28.39
N GLY A 113 22.22 -7.60 -28.54
CA GLY A 113 22.34 -8.56 -27.43
C GLY A 113 23.73 -9.16 -27.37
N TYR A 114 24.20 -9.52 -26.18
CA TYR A 114 25.55 -10.03 -25.93
C TYR A 114 25.54 -11.30 -25.08
N ALA A 115 26.57 -12.12 -25.27
CA ALA A 115 26.65 -13.50 -24.77
C ALA A 115 26.56 -13.62 -23.24
N ASN A 116 27.00 -12.60 -22.48
CA ASN A 116 26.89 -12.60 -21.01
C ASN A 116 25.53 -12.09 -20.50
N GLY A 117 24.47 -12.19 -21.32
CA GLY A 117 23.11 -11.83 -20.91
C GLY A 117 22.85 -10.32 -20.82
N VAL A 118 23.66 -9.51 -21.51
CA VAL A 118 23.49 -8.05 -21.60
C VAL A 118 22.77 -7.70 -22.90
N SER A 119 21.88 -6.70 -22.87
CA SER A 119 21.37 -6.04 -24.07
C SER A 119 21.59 -4.55 -23.97
N ILE A 120 22.08 -3.94 -25.05
CA ILE A 120 22.19 -2.48 -25.15
C ILE A 120 21.06 -1.99 -26.05
N TYR A 121 20.32 -1.01 -25.55
CA TYR A 121 19.27 -0.31 -26.27
C TYR A 121 19.69 1.13 -26.51
N TYR A 122 19.46 1.63 -27.71
CA TYR A 122 19.78 2.99 -28.12
C TYR A 122 18.54 3.69 -28.71
N SER A 123 18.31 4.92 -28.25
CA SER A 123 17.46 5.91 -28.93
C SER A 123 18.14 7.27 -28.93
N ASP A 124 17.78 8.15 -29.86
CA ASP A 124 18.28 9.53 -29.85
C ASP A 124 17.83 10.30 -28.59
N SER A 125 16.70 9.89 -27.97
CA SER A 125 16.13 10.55 -26.80
C SER A 125 16.78 10.18 -25.47
N THR A 126 17.30 8.95 -25.34
CA THR A 126 17.86 8.44 -24.08
C THR A 126 19.35 8.12 -24.18
N GLY A 127 19.90 7.95 -25.38
CA GLY A 127 21.24 7.41 -25.56
C GLY A 127 21.27 5.89 -25.42
N ALA A 128 22.48 5.33 -25.26
CA ALA A 128 22.70 3.90 -25.19
C ALA A 128 22.82 3.41 -23.73
N HIS A 129 21.96 2.46 -23.35
CA HIS A 129 21.93 1.88 -22.01
C HIS A 129 22.00 0.37 -22.01
N ALA A 130 22.80 -0.17 -21.09
CA ALA A 130 23.01 -1.60 -20.92
C ALA A 130 22.07 -2.15 -19.85
N LEU A 131 21.24 -3.12 -20.24
CA LEU A 131 20.38 -3.89 -19.36
C LEU A 131 20.92 -5.30 -19.21
N SER A 132 20.82 -5.85 -18.00
CA SER A 132 21.26 -7.21 -17.65
C SER A 132 20.35 -7.82 -16.58
N GLY A 133 20.54 -9.12 -16.33
CA GLY A 133 19.93 -9.82 -15.20
C GLY A 133 18.39 -9.78 -15.17
N PRO A 134 17.78 -9.88 -13.97
CA PRO A 134 16.33 -9.89 -13.81
C PRO A 134 15.64 -8.59 -14.28
N VAL A 135 16.31 -7.43 -14.19
CA VAL A 135 15.76 -6.16 -14.73
C VAL A 135 15.51 -6.27 -16.23
N ARG A 136 16.47 -6.82 -16.97
CA ARG A 136 16.33 -7.06 -18.42
C ARG A 136 15.24 -8.09 -18.72
N GLN A 137 15.17 -9.17 -17.95
CA GLN A 137 14.14 -10.20 -18.13
C GLN A 137 12.75 -9.60 -17.95
N LYS A 138 12.53 -8.82 -16.89
CA LYS A 138 11.27 -8.13 -16.66
C LYS A 138 10.94 -7.12 -17.76
N TYR A 139 11.92 -6.37 -18.25
CA TYR A 139 11.72 -5.46 -19.38
C TYR A 139 11.24 -6.21 -20.63
N TRP A 140 11.77 -7.42 -20.88
CA TRP A 140 11.32 -8.27 -21.99
C TRP A 140 9.91 -8.84 -21.79
N GLU A 141 9.58 -9.30 -20.57
CA GLU A 141 8.23 -9.74 -20.21
C GLU A 141 7.18 -8.65 -20.47
N MET A 142 7.57 -7.39 -20.24
CA MET A 142 6.71 -6.23 -20.47
C MET A 142 6.71 -5.72 -21.92
N GLY A 143 7.27 -6.51 -22.85
CA GLY A 143 7.25 -6.23 -24.30
C GLY A 143 8.38 -5.32 -24.77
N HIS A 144 9.45 -5.14 -23.99
CA HIS A 144 10.63 -4.34 -24.32
C HIS A 144 10.26 -2.96 -24.90
N THR A 145 10.96 -2.48 -25.92
CA THR A 145 10.70 -1.21 -26.61
C THR A 145 9.33 -1.12 -27.29
N ALA A 146 8.65 -2.26 -27.51
CA ALA A 146 7.30 -2.29 -28.07
C ALA A 146 6.22 -2.11 -26.98
N GLY A 147 6.58 -2.36 -25.71
CA GLY A 147 5.73 -2.17 -24.56
C GLY A 147 5.60 -0.72 -24.10
N SER A 148 4.92 -0.52 -22.97
CA SER A 148 4.61 0.80 -22.42
C SER A 148 5.82 1.48 -21.74
N PHE A 149 6.90 0.75 -21.47
CA PHE A 149 8.05 1.29 -20.72
C PHE A 149 9.00 2.12 -21.58
N GLY A 150 8.85 2.10 -22.91
CA GLY A 150 9.75 2.82 -23.81
C GLY A 150 11.21 2.36 -23.70
N PHE A 151 12.16 3.28 -23.92
CA PHE A 151 13.59 3.00 -23.79
C PHE A 151 14.07 3.10 -22.34
N PRO A 152 15.13 2.35 -21.97
CA PRO A 152 15.86 2.62 -20.74
C PRO A 152 16.44 4.04 -20.74
N GLU A 153 16.45 4.67 -19.56
CA GLU A 153 17.04 5.98 -19.26
C GLU A 153 18.30 5.85 -18.37
N THR A 154 18.51 4.66 -17.79
CA THR A 154 19.72 4.32 -17.06
C THR A 154 20.23 2.94 -17.49
N ASP A 155 21.50 2.68 -17.21
CA ASP A 155 21.94 1.29 -17.11
C ASP A 155 21.26 0.60 -15.92
N VAL A 156 21.49 -0.71 -15.77
CA VAL A 156 21.22 -1.37 -14.50
C VAL A 156 22.17 -0.83 -13.44
N LEU A 157 21.61 -0.19 -12.41
CA LEU A 157 22.32 0.39 -11.29
C LEU A 157 22.28 -0.56 -10.09
N PRO A 158 23.41 -0.78 -9.39
CA PRO A 158 23.42 -1.54 -8.16
C PRO A 158 22.79 -0.75 -7.01
N VAL A 159 22.11 -1.46 -6.11
CA VAL A 159 21.60 -0.96 -4.83
C VAL A 159 21.86 -2.02 -3.76
N GLU A 160 21.74 -1.66 -2.48
CA GLU A 160 21.85 -2.64 -1.41
C GLU A 160 20.78 -3.74 -1.57
N GLY A 161 21.22 -5.00 -1.66
CA GLY A 161 20.35 -6.16 -1.81
C GLY A 161 19.69 -6.32 -3.19
N GLY A 162 20.17 -5.62 -4.23
CA GLY A 162 19.67 -5.84 -5.59
C GLY A 162 20.14 -4.84 -6.64
N THR A 163 19.31 -4.67 -7.68
CA THR A 163 19.56 -3.76 -8.79
C THR A 163 18.28 -3.08 -9.23
N PHE A 164 18.38 -1.97 -9.96
CA PHE A 164 17.23 -1.36 -10.61
C PHE A 164 17.64 -0.62 -11.90
N ALA A 165 16.67 -0.32 -12.76
CA ALA A 165 16.86 0.61 -13.86
C ALA A 165 15.62 1.50 -14.02
N GLN A 166 15.82 2.68 -14.62
CA GLN A 166 14.77 3.61 -14.97
C GLN A 166 14.52 3.59 -16.48
N PHE A 167 13.27 3.82 -16.84
CA PHE A 167 12.78 3.80 -18.20
C PHE A 167 11.82 4.96 -18.42
N GLN A 168 11.62 5.29 -19.69
CA GLN A 168 10.67 6.30 -20.13
C GLN A 168 9.27 6.09 -19.54
N GLY A 169 8.51 7.19 -19.46
CA GLY A 169 7.16 7.16 -18.89
C GLY A 169 7.15 7.03 -17.35
N MET A 170 8.23 7.47 -16.70
CA MET A 170 8.43 7.36 -15.25
C MET A 170 8.28 5.92 -14.76
N VAL A 171 8.96 4.96 -15.38
CA VAL A 171 8.94 3.56 -14.97
C VAL A 171 10.26 3.22 -14.26
N SER A 172 10.17 2.44 -13.19
CA SER A 172 11.33 1.79 -12.59
C SER A 172 11.07 0.31 -12.43
N ILE A 173 12.06 -0.50 -12.79
CA ILE A 173 12.09 -1.93 -12.53
C ILE A 173 13.14 -2.17 -11.45
N PHE A 174 12.75 -2.82 -10.36
CA PHE A 174 13.61 -3.23 -9.27
C PHE A 174 13.73 -4.75 -9.25
N ALA A 175 14.95 -5.24 -9.07
CA ALA A 175 15.25 -6.65 -8.89
C ALA A 175 15.94 -6.83 -7.55
N LYS A 176 15.25 -7.46 -6.59
CA LYS A 176 15.86 -7.89 -5.34
C LYS A 176 16.67 -9.17 -5.58
N ASP A 177 17.81 -9.31 -4.91
CA ASP A 177 18.64 -10.51 -5.03
C ASP A 177 17.85 -11.79 -4.71
N SER A 178 17.99 -12.80 -5.57
CA SER A 178 17.29 -14.08 -5.49
C SER A 178 15.75 -13.99 -5.46
N ALA A 179 15.17 -12.92 -6.01
CA ALA A 179 13.73 -12.73 -6.11
C ALA A 179 13.30 -12.21 -7.49
N PRO A 180 12.01 -12.35 -7.87
CA PRO A 180 11.50 -11.76 -9.10
C PRO A 180 11.65 -10.24 -9.13
N ALA A 181 11.82 -9.69 -10.33
CA ALA A 181 11.85 -8.25 -10.55
C ALA A 181 10.42 -7.68 -10.68
N HIS A 182 10.23 -6.51 -10.09
CA HIS A 182 8.94 -5.82 -10.01
C HIS A 182 9.03 -4.41 -10.57
N TRP A 183 7.93 -3.92 -11.16
CA TRP A 183 7.88 -2.59 -11.75
C TRP A 183 6.83 -1.67 -11.11
N ILE A 184 7.15 -0.38 -11.10
CA ILE A 184 6.31 0.70 -10.59
C ILE A 184 6.44 1.91 -11.51
N SER A 185 5.37 2.68 -11.67
CA SER A 185 5.34 3.85 -12.55
C SER A 185 4.57 5.05 -12.01
N GLY A 186 4.74 6.19 -12.69
CA GLY A 186 3.95 7.40 -12.48
C GLY A 186 3.93 7.90 -11.04
N ALA A 187 2.73 8.24 -10.55
CA ALA A 187 2.55 8.79 -9.20
C ALA A 187 2.85 7.78 -8.08
N LEU A 188 2.62 6.48 -8.30
CA LEU A 188 3.02 5.44 -7.34
C LEU A 188 4.55 5.43 -7.20
N ARG A 189 5.27 5.49 -8.33
CA ARG A 189 6.73 5.59 -8.35
C ARG A 189 7.23 6.86 -7.66
N GLN A 190 6.62 8.01 -7.95
CA GLN A 190 7.01 9.25 -7.27
C GLN A 190 6.83 9.13 -5.75
N LYS A 191 5.68 8.57 -5.32
CA LYS A 191 5.39 8.38 -3.91
C LYS A 191 6.35 7.42 -3.22
N PHE A 192 6.80 6.38 -3.91
CA PHE A 192 7.85 5.48 -3.41
C PHE A 192 9.15 6.24 -3.10
N TRP A 193 9.58 7.14 -3.99
CA TRP A 193 10.77 7.95 -3.76
C TRP A 193 10.60 8.92 -2.59
N ASP A 194 9.46 9.62 -2.55
CA ASP A 194 9.13 10.59 -1.50
C ASP A 194 8.97 9.91 -0.13
N GLY A 195 8.51 8.66 -0.10
CA GLY A 195 8.28 7.86 1.11
C GLY A 195 9.52 7.16 1.68
N GLY A 196 10.73 7.55 1.24
CA GLY A 196 11.99 6.98 1.75
C GLY A 196 12.55 5.79 0.94
N SER A 197 11.96 5.49 -0.22
CA SER A 197 12.50 4.55 -1.21
C SER A 197 12.81 3.16 -0.63
N LEU A 198 13.85 2.48 -1.14
CA LEU A 198 14.28 1.17 -0.65
C LEU A 198 14.68 1.16 0.83
N GLY A 199 15.15 2.29 1.38
CA GLY A 199 15.62 2.37 2.77
C GLY A 199 14.50 2.27 3.80
N VAL A 200 13.27 2.64 3.43
CA VAL A 200 12.10 2.60 4.33
C VAL A 200 11.08 1.56 3.87
N LEU A 201 10.75 1.55 2.58
CA LEU A 201 9.70 0.68 2.02
C LEU A 201 10.24 -0.67 1.57
N GLY A 202 11.56 -0.79 1.37
CA GLY A 202 12.16 -1.97 0.76
C GLY A 202 11.85 -2.08 -0.74
N PHE A 203 12.25 -3.20 -1.34
CA PHE A 203 11.91 -3.51 -2.73
C PHE A 203 10.40 -3.73 -2.88
N PRO A 204 9.78 -3.32 -4.00
CA PRO A 204 8.38 -3.65 -4.28
C PRO A 204 8.14 -5.17 -4.18
N ALA A 205 7.04 -5.56 -3.55
CA ALA A 205 6.66 -6.96 -3.37
C ALA A 205 5.77 -7.50 -4.49
N SER A 206 5.30 -6.62 -5.37
CA SER A 206 4.48 -6.93 -6.54
C SER A 206 4.79 -5.94 -7.66
N ASP A 207 4.35 -6.26 -8.88
CA ASP A 207 4.10 -5.21 -9.87
C ASP A 207 2.96 -4.31 -9.39
N GLN A 208 2.91 -3.06 -9.85
CA GLN A 208 1.69 -2.28 -9.65
C GLN A 208 0.50 -2.91 -10.41
N VAL A 209 -0.68 -2.88 -9.79
CA VAL A 209 -1.90 -3.47 -10.33
C VAL A 209 -3.08 -2.50 -10.22
N GLY A 210 -4.11 -2.71 -11.03
CA GLY A 210 -5.36 -1.96 -10.91
C GLY A 210 -6.07 -2.27 -9.59
N THR A 211 -6.66 -1.25 -8.97
CA THR A 211 -7.40 -1.42 -7.71
C THR A 211 -8.78 -2.08 -7.94
N PRO A 212 -9.24 -2.99 -7.06
CA PRO A 212 -10.58 -3.55 -7.15
C PRO A 212 -11.70 -2.50 -6.99
N GLY A 213 -12.79 -2.64 -7.75
CA GLY A 213 -14.03 -1.88 -7.57
C GLY A 213 -14.01 -0.40 -7.98
N ARG A 214 -12.84 0.26 -8.04
CA ARG A 214 -12.69 1.66 -8.48
C ARG A 214 -11.45 1.84 -9.35
N SER A 215 -11.52 2.78 -10.28
CA SER A 215 -10.38 3.11 -11.16
C SER A 215 -9.24 3.74 -10.38
N GLY A 216 -8.09 3.06 -10.38
CA GLY A 216 -6.87 3.48 -9.73
C GLY A 216 -5.85 2.34 -9.77
N TYR A 217 -4.71 2.56 -9.13
CA TYR A 217 -3.62 1.59 -9.07
C TYR A 217 -3.10 1.46 -7.64
N MET A 218 -2.56 0.29 -7.32
CA MET A 218 -1.89 0.01 -6.06
C MET A 218 -0.61 -0.77 -6.30
N ILE A 219 0.29 -0.72 -5.33
CA ILE A 219 1.48 -1.56 -5.26
C ILE A 219 1.78 -1.92 -3.81
N ASP A 220 2.25 -3.14 -3.61
CA ASP A 220 2.51 -3.69 -2.29
C ASP A 220 4.00 -3.67 -1.95
N PHE A 221 4.30 -3.46 -0.67
CA PHE A 221 5.64 -3.45 -0.12
C PHE A 221 5.77 -4.45 1.04
N PRO A 222 6.99 -4.91 1.35
CA PRO A 222 7.28 -5.71 2.53
C PRO A 222 6.72 -5.10 3.82
N GLY A 223 6.44 -5.98 4.78
CA GLY A 223 5.87 -5.57 6.08
C GLY A 223 4.37 -5.22 6.01
N GLY A 224 3.70 -5.42 4.88
CA GLY A 224 2.25 -5.21 4.74
C GLY A 224 1.84 -3.80 4.37
N GLN A 225 2.81 -2.92 4.07
CA GLN A 225 2.60 -1.55 3.60
C GLN A 225 2.18 -1.54 2.13
N GLY A 226 1.61 -0.42 1.66
CA GLY A 226 1.23 -0.28 0.25
C GLY A 226 0.94 1.16 -0.14
N ILE A 227 1.11 1.46 -1.43
CA ILE A 227 0.75 2.76 -1.98
C ILE A 227 -0.48 2.59 -2.86
N PHE A 228 -1.47 3.45 -2.69
CA PHE A 228 -2.69 3.51 -3.50
C PHE A 228 -2.76 4.84 -4.23
N TRP A 229 -3.23 4.83 -5.47
CA TRP A 229 -3.41 6.04 -6.27
C TRP A 229 -4.75 6.03 -7.01
N SER A 230 -5.40 7.20 -7.05
CA SER A 230 -6.43 7.51 -8.02
C SER A 230 -6.26 8.94 -8.55
N ALA A 231 -6.87 9.23 -9.69
CA ALA A 231 -6.86 10.58 -10.26
C ALA A 231 -7.48 11.63 -9.31
N GLY A 232 -8.43 11.24 -8.46
CA GLY A 232 -9.12 12.16 -7.55
C GLY A 232 -8.40 12.44 -6.23
N THR A 233 -7.50 11.55 -5.80
CA THR A 233 -6.86 11.61 -4.47
C THR A 233 -5.34 11.74 -4.49
N GLY A 234 -4.70 11.49 -5.64
CA GLY A 234 -3.26 11.33 -5.68
C GLY A 234 -2.81 10.01 -5.04
N ALA A 235 -1.50 9.89 -4.83
CA ALA A 235 -0.87 8.69 -4.27
C ALA A 235 -0.68 8.85 -2.75
N ALA A 236 -1.13 7.86 -1.99
CA ALA A 236 -1.00 7.82 -0.54
C ALA A 236 -0.38 6.49 -0.09
N LEU A 237 0.58 6.59 0.83
CA LEU A 237 1.27 5.46 1.45
C LEU A 237 0.55 5.07 2.75
N LEU A 238 0.16 3.80 2.84
CA LEU A 238 -0.44 3.24 4.04
C LEU A 238 0.56 2.34 4.77
N ASP A 239 0.63 2.50 6.09
CA ASP A 239 1.32 1.56 6.96
C ASP A 239 0.58 0.22 7.06
N ALA A 240 1.22 -0.76 7.69
CA ALA A 240 0.67 -2.12 7.75
C ALA A 240 -0.68 -2.19 8.48
N PRO A 241 -0.85 -1.60 9.69
CA PRO A 241 -2.12 -1.70 10.40
C PRO A 241 -3.28 -0.99 9.68
N ALA A 242 -3.05 0.21 9.14
CA ALA A 242 -4.10 0.92 8.41
C ALA A 242 -4.46 0.20 7.10
N ARG A 243 -3.46 -0.30 6.35
CA ARG A 243 -3.69 -1.07 5.12
C ARG A 243 -4.45 -2.36 5.41
N GLN A 244 -4.07 -3.10 6.44
CA GLN A 244 -4.76 -4.33 6.81
C GLN A 244 -6.25 -4.07 7.08
N LYS A 245 -6.56 -3.12 7.98
CA LYS A 245 -7.94 -2.77 8.32
C LYS A 245 -8.73 -2.27 7.10
N TYR A 246 -8.10 -1.46 6.27
CA TYR A 246 -8.70 -0.96 5.03
C TYR A 246 -9.07 -2.09 4.07
N LEU A 247 -8.18 -3.08 3.88
CA LEU A 247 -8.44 -4.23 3.01
C LEU A 247 -9.50 -5.19 3.61
N GLU A 248 -9.53 -5.37 4.93
CA GLU A 248 -10.60 -6.11 5.64
C GLU A 248 -11.99 -5.52 5.37
N LEU A 249 -12.07 -4.20 5.17
CA LEU A 249 -13.30 -3.47 4.87
C LEU A 249 -13.58 -3.35 3.36
N GLY A 250 -12.92 -4.18 2.54
CA GLY A 250 -13.11 -4.25 1.09
C GLY A 250 -12.23 -3.28 0.29
N GLY A 251 -11.29 -2.58 0.93
CA GLY A 251 -10.36 -1.67 0.28
C GLY A 251 -11.06 -0.64 -0.59
N THR A 252 -10.55 -0.43 -1.81
CA THR A 252 -11.11 0.51 -2.78
C THR A 252 -12.52 0.14 -3.24
N ALA A 253 -12.90 -1.14 -3.18
CA ALA A 253 -14.25 -1.60 -3.49
C ALA A 253 -15.24 -1.33 -2.34
N GLY A 254 -14.73 -1.08 -1.13
CA GLY A 254 -15.51 -0.78 0.05
C GLY A 254 -16.03 0.66 0.13
N VAL A 255 -16.58 0.99 1.29
CA VAL A 255 -17.23 2.29 1.56
C VAL A 255 -16.24 3.44 1.78
N PHE A 256 -14.94 3.14 1.93
CA PHE A 256 -13.92 4.15 2.27
C PHE A 256 -13.39 4.89 1.03
N GLY A 257 -13.56 4.33 -0.17
CA GLY A 257 -12.93 4.87 -1.37
C GLY A 257 -11.41 4.86 -1.24
N PHE A 258 -10.72 5.80 -1.88
CA PHE A 258 -9.26 5.90 -1.80
C PHE A 258 -8.77 6.62 -0.54
N PRO A 259 -7.56 6.30 -0.06
CA PRO A 259 -6.87 7.14 0.91
C PRO A 259 -6.58 8.53 0.32
N ILE A 260 -6.67 9.56 1.16
CA ILE A 260 -6.42 10.97 0.81
C ILE A 260 -5.19 11.55 1.52
N THR A 261 -4.67 10.85 2.52
CA THR A 261 -3.40 11.16 3.18
C THR A 261 -2.57 9.90 3.28
N ASP A 262 -1.26 10.08 3.45
CA ASP A 262 -0.45 9.02 4.02
C ASP A 262 -0.94 8.66 5.43
N THR A 263 -0.53 7.48 5.89
CA THR A 263 -0.53 7.22 7.32
C THR A 263 0.48 8.13 8.00
N VAL A 264 0.00 8.94 8.95
CA VAL A 264 0.81 9.89 9.71
C VAL A 264 0.84 9.50 11.18
N ALA A 265 1.96 9.77 11.84
CA ALA A 265 2.08 9.64 13.28
C ALA A 265 1.16 10.65 13.99
N VAL A 266 0.51 10.19 15.06
CA VAL A 266 -0.21 10.99 16.05
C VAL A 266 0.25 10.55 17.44
N ALA A 267 -0.09 11.29 18.49
CA ALA A 267 0.32 10.90 19.83
C ALA A 267 -0.18 9.49 20.17
N GLY A 268 0.75 8.57 20.47
CA GLY A 268 0.46 7.19 20.84
C GLY A 268 0.11 6.23 19.68
N GLY A 269 0.17 6.66 18.41
CA GLY A 269 -0.17 5.76 17.30
C GLY A 269 -0.17 6.43 15.93
N THR A 270 -1.01 5.93 15.02
CA THR A 270 -1.09 6.42 13.63
C THR A 270 -2.51 6.72 13.18
N ARG A 271 -2.62 7.59 12.17
CA ARG A 271 -3.88 8.02 11.56
C ARG A 271 -3.77 8.00 10.04
N THR A 272 -4.80 7.49 9.39
CA THR A 272 -4.95 7.55 7.93
C THR A 272 -6.34 8.06 7.57
N LYS A 273 -6.43 9.03 6.65
CA LYS A 273 -7.71 9.56 6.17
C LYS A 273 -8.06 9.01 4.80
N PHE A 274 -9.34 8.80 4.58
CA PHE A 274 -9.93 8.29 3.35
C PHE A 274 -11.01 9.25 2.85
N GLN A 275 -11.51 8.98 1.64
CA GLN A 275 -12.69 9.66 1.11
C GLN A 275 -13.91 9.46 2.03
N GLY A 276 -14.92 10.32 1.87
CA GLY A 276 -16.17 10.19 2.65
C GLY A 276 -16.03 10.54 4.14
N THR A 277 -15.02 11.33 4.53
CA THR A 277 -14.73 11.71 5.93
C THR A 277 -14.47 10.53 6.86
N VAL A 278 -13.96 9.43 6.30
CA VAL A 278 -13.58 8.25 7.05
C VAL A 278 -12.11 8.33 7.44
N GLU A 279 -11.79 7.84 8.63
CA GLU A 279 -10.41 7.67 9.07
C GLU A 279 -10.22 6.35 9.81
N ILE A 280 -9.00 5.81 9.70
CA ILE A 280 -8.52 4.69 10.49
C ILE A 280 -7.48 5.23 11.48
N LEU A 281 -7.66 4.89 12.75
CA LEU A 281 -6.71 5.12 13.83
C LEU A 281 -6.16 3.79 14.32
N TRP A 282 -4.86 3.74 14.59
CA TRP A 282 -4.22 2.58 15.17
C TRP A 282 -3.34 2.97 16.34
N SER A 283 -3.41 2.16 17.41
CA SER A 283 -2.40 2.14 18.47
C SER A 283 -2.06 0.70 18.81
N GLU A 284 -0.92 0.48 19.44
CA GLU A 284 -0.53 -0.87 19.90
C GLU A 284 -1.52 -1.43 20.94
N SER A 285 -2.11 -0.57 21.78
CA SER A 285 -3.05 -0.98 22.83
C SER A 285 -4.45 -1.32 22.33
N THR A 286 -4.91 -0.71 21.23
CA THR A 286 -6.30 -0.82 20.76
C THR A 286 -6.44 -1.53 19.42
N GLY A 287 -5.37 -1.63 18.63
CA GLY A 287 -5.48 -2.05 17.24
C GLY A 287 -6.11 -0.98 16.34
N ALA A 288 -6.44 -1.37 15.10
CA ALA A 288 -6.91 -0.47 14.06
C ALA A 288 -8.45 -0.38 14.06
N HIS A 289 -8.94 0.83 14.21
CA HIS A 289 -10.36 1.14 14.31
C HIS A 289 -10.72 2.34 13.48
N TRP A 290 -11.95 2.34 12.94
CA TRP A 290 -12.41 3.41 12.06
C TRP A 290 -13.62 4.15 12.63
N LEU A 291 -13.70 5.42 12.28
CA LEU A 291 -14.81 6.31 12.59
C LEU A 291 -14.97 7.35 11.47
N SER A 292 -16.15 7.96 11.36
CA SER A 292 -16.42 8.95 10.32
C SER A 292 -17.40 10.03 10.75
N GLY A 293 -17.54 11.05 9.89
CA GLY A 293 -18.59 12.05 9.99
C GLY A 293 -18.66 12.76 11.34
N ALA A 294 -19.87 12.86 11.91
CA ALA A 294 -20.10 13.59 13.16
C ALA A 294 -19.42 12.95 14.38
N LEU A 295 -19.24 11.63 14.39
CA LEU A 295 -18.53 10.92 15.45
C LEU A 295 -17.05 11.34 15.47
N ALA A 296 -16.40 11.29 14.31
CA ALA A 296 -15.03 11.78 14.11
C ALA A 296 -14.90 13.28 14.44
N ALA A 297 -15.87 14.10 14.02
CA ALA A 297 -15.86 15.53 14.29
C ALA A 297 -15.92 15.84 15.79
N LEU A 298 -16.79 15.17 16.56
CA LEU A 298 -16.85 15.37 18.02
C LEU A 298 -15.54 14.92 18.69
N TYR A 299 -15.03 13.75 18.29
CA TYR A 299 -13.79 13.19 18.81
C TYR A 299 -12.62 14.18 18.70
N TRP A 300 -12.38 14.74 17.51
CA TRP A 300 -11.27 15.66 17.29
C TRP A 300 -11.51 17.06 17.84
N ASN A 301 -12.70 17.63 17.58
CA ASN A 301 -12.91 19.06 17.79
C ASN A 301 -13.30 19.40 19.23
N SER A 302 -13.89 18.44 19.96
CA SER A 302 -14.47 18.70 21.28
C SER A 302 -13.86 17.83 22.38
N LEU A 303 -13.41 16.61 22.07
CA LEU A 303 -12.93 15.66 23.07
C LEU A 303 -11.40 15.55 23.13
N GLY A 304 -10.69 16.34 22.33
CA GLY A 304 -9.22 16.41 22.33
C GLY A 304 -8.52 15.24 21.65
N GLY A 305 -9.24 14.43 20.87
CA GLY A 305 -8.66 13.36 20.06
C GLY A 305 -7.80 12.37 20.85
N THR A 306 -6.70 11.94 20.24
CA THR A 306 -5.76 10.95 20.80
C THR A 306 -5.10 11.42 22.08
N ASP A 307 -4.91 12.73 22.27
CA ASP A 307 -4.19 13.29 23.43
C ASP A 307 -4.98 13.23 24.73
N LYS A 308 -6.32 13.24 24.65
CA LYS A 308 -7.20 13.28 25.81
C LYS A 308 -8.08 12.06 25.94
N LEU A 309 -8.85 11.74 24.90
CA LEU A 309 -9.77 10.61 24.95
C LEU A 309 -9.07 9.28 24.64
N GLY A 310 -7.89 9.34 24.00
CA GLY A 310 -7.16 8.16 23.58
C GLY A 310 -7.73 7.55 22.30
N PHE A 311 -7.32 6.32 21.99
CA PHE A 311 -7.73 5.63 20.77
C PHE A 311 -9.07 4.91 20.94
N PRO A 312 -9.89 4.82 19.87
CA PRO A 312 -11.10 4.01 19.88
C PRO A 312 -10.77 2.53 20.13
N THR A 313 -11.66 1.83 20.82
CA THR A 313 -11.59 0.38 21.10
C THR A 313 -12.66 -0.42 20.35
N SER A 314 -13.40 0.25 19.45
CA SER A 314 -14.31 -0.38 18.52
C SER A 314 -14.29 0.37 17.20
N ASP A 315 -14.75 -0.30 16.15
CA ASP A 315 -15.20 0.39 14.96
C ASP A 315 -16.47 1.19 15.24
N GLN A 316 -16.85 2.06 14.30
CA GLN A 316 -18.19 2.62 14.24
C GLN A 316 -19.23 1.53 13.95
N LEU A 317 -20.14 1.31 14.90
CA LEU A 317 -21.13 0.22 14.87
C LEU A 317 -22.56 0.75 15.08
N PRO A 318 -23.59 0.05 14.57
CA PRO A 318 -24.98 0.43 14.82
C PRO A 318 -25.38 0.18 16.28
N THR A 319 -26.17 1.09 16.85
CA THR A 319 -26.76 0.92 18.18
C THR A 319 -27.84 -0.17 18.19
N SER A 320 -28.01 -0.85 19.32
CA SER A 320 -29.18 -1.71 19.55
C SER A 320 -30.40 -0.86 19.92
N GLY A 321 -31.52 -1.04 19.24
CA GLY A 321 -32.74 -0.25 19.48
C GLY A 321 -32.88 0.92 18.49
N PRO A 322 -32.77 2.18 18.93
CA PRO A 322 -32.93 3.34 18.04
C PRO A 322 -31.89 3.31 16.91
N ASN A 323 -32.27 3.83 15.73
CA ASN A 323 -31.36 3.95 14.60
C ASN A 323 -30.27 5.01 14.90
N GLY A 324 -29.05 4.53 15.13
CA GLY A 324 -27.90 5.34 15.52
C GLY A 324 -26.60 4.57 15.36
N LEU A 325 -25.50 5.24 15.67
CA LEU A 325 -24.14 4.71 15.56
C LEU A 325 -23.38 4.98 16.86
N TYR A 326 -22.39 4.15 17.18
CA TYR A 326 -21.50 4.39 18.31
C TYR A 326 -20.05 4.02 18.01
N VAL A 327 -19.14 4.62 18.77
CA VAL A 327 -17.71 4.25 18.85
C VAL A 327 -17.31 4.22 20.32
N LEU A 328 -16.67 3.13 20.77
CA LEU A 328 -16.23 2.94 22.15
C LEU A 328 -14.81 3.47 22.36
N PHE A 329 -14.55 3.96 23.57
CA PHE A 329 -13.24 4.39 24.07
C PHE A 329 -13.00 3.77 25.44
N GLY A 330 -12.50 2.52 25.44
CA GLY A 330 -12.38 1.75 26.67
C GLY A 330 -13.74 1.41 27.32
N PRO A 331 -13.75 0.99 28.59
CA PRO A 331 -14.97 0.58 29.26
C PRO A 331 -15.84 1.76 29.72
N SER A 332 -15.29 2.95 29.92
CA SER A 332 -16.00 4.08 30.56
C SER A 332 -16.41 5.19 29.61
N ALA A 333 -16.19 5.08 28.30
CA ALA A 333 -16.54 6.15 27.37
C ALA A 333 -17.09 5.64 26.03
N VAL A 334 -18.09 6.36 25.50
CA VAL A 334 -18.69 6.12 24.18
C VAL A 334 -19.09 7.44 23.53
N ILE A 335 -18.90 7.54 22.22
CA ILE A 335 -19.56 8.56 21.41
C ILE A 335 -20.72 7.89 20.69
N LEU A 336 -21.92 8.45 20.85
CA LEU A 336 -23.17 7.99 20.24
C LEU A 336 -23.65 9.04 19.25
N TRP A 337 -24.16 8.61 18.10
CA TRP A 337 -24.75 9.49 17.08
C TRP A 337 -26.17 9.07 16.73
N GLY A 338 -27.06 10.05 16.65
CA GLY A 338 -28.40 9.91 16.08
C GLY A 338 -28.70 11.00 15.06
N ALA A 339 -29.52 10.69 14.05
CA ALA A 339 -29.88 11.66 13.01
C ALA A 339 -30.55 12.93 13.57
N ALA A 340 -31.32 12.81 14.66
CA ALA A 340 -31.99 13.93 15.32
C ALA A 340 -31.13 14.61 16.40
N THR A 341 -30.16 13.91 16.99
CA THR A 341 -29.43 14.36 18.19
C THR A 341 -27.98 14.74 17.92
N GLY A 342 -27.44 14.41 16.75
CA GLY A 342 -26.03 14.56 16.45
C GLY A 342 -25.17 13.59 17.26
N ALA A 343 -23.86 13.85 17.27
CA ALA A 343 -22.90 13.08 18.06
C ALA A 343 -22.84 13.64 19.49
N GLN A 344 -22.97 12.77 20.49
CA GLN A 344 -22.90 13.10 21.91
C GLN A 344 -21.95 12.14 22.62
N PHE A 345 -21.25 12.66 23.63
CA PHE A 345 -20.34 11.89 24.47
C PHE A 345 -21.04 11.43 25.74
N VAL A 346 -20.93 10.15 26.08
CA VAL A 346 -21.45 9.57 27.31
C VAL A 346 -20.31 8.83 27.99
N HIS A 347 -20.04 9.15 29.26
CA HIS A 347 -18.87 8.64 29.97
C HIS A 347 -19.10 8.41 31.46
N ASP A 348 -18.19 7.65 32.06
CA ASP A 348 -18.09 7.33 33.48
C ASP A 348 -19.44 6.88 34.07
N GLY A 349 -19.89 7.48 35.17
CA GLY A 349 -21.13 7.10 35.87
C GLY A 349 -22.38 7.21 34.99
N PHE A 350 -22.41 8.13 34.02
CA PHE A 350 -23.51 8.21 33.06
C PHE A 350 -23.57 6.98 32.16
N LEU A 351 -22.42 6.51 31.66
CA LEU A 351 -22.36 5.33 30.80
C LEU A 351 -22.61 4.04 31.60
N GLU A 352 -22.05 3.94 32.79
CA GLU A 352 -22.31 2.83 33.71
C GLU A 352 -23.80 2.67 33.96
N ARG A 353 -24.47 3.78 34.32
CA ARG A 353 -25.90 3.77 34.60
C ARG A 353 -26.76 3.50 33.38
N LEU A 354 -26.42 4.12 32.23
CA LEU A 354 -27.11 3.86 30.97
C LEU A 354 -27.09 2.36 30.65
N ARG A 355 -25.93 1.71 30.75
CA ARG A 355 -25.80 0.26 30.49
C ARG A 355 -26.54 -0.59 31.52
N ALA A 356 -26.48 -0.23 32.80
CA ALA A 356 -27.21 -0.92 33.87
C ALA A 356 -28.74 -0.91 33.65
N ASP A 357 -29.24 0.13 33.00
CA ASP A 357 -30.65 0.34 32.73
C ASP A 357 -31.13 -0.16 31.35
N GLY A 358 -30.32 -0.95 30.64
CA GLY A 358 -30.67 -1.53 29.34
C GLY A 358 -30.23 -0.72 28.11
N ASP A 359 -29.31 0.23 28.32
CA ASP A 359 -28.65 1.04 27.29
C ASP A 359 -29.63 1.89 26.44
N VAL A 360 -29.18 2.39 25.29
CA VAL A 360 -29.96 3.20 24.36
C VAL A 360 -31.20 2.47 23.81
N ALA A 361 -31.29 1.14 23.95
CA ALA A 361 -32.50 0.39 23.63
C ALA A 361 -33.64 0.72 24.60
N ALA A 362 -33.33 0.93 25.88
CA ALA A 362 -34.30 1.34 26.89
C ALA A 362 -34.53 2.86 26.84
N TYR A 363 -33.46 3.66 26.82
CA TYR A 363 -33.59 5.11 27.04
C TYR A 363 -33.50 5.98 25.79
N GLY A 364 -33.28 5.38 24.63
CA GLY A 364 -33.03 6.12 23.40
C GLY A 364 -31.63 6.74 23.37
N LEU A 365 -31.33 7.44 22.28
CA LEU A 365 -30.04 8.12 22.10
C LEU A 365 -29.94 9.37 23.01
N PRO A 366 -28.71 9.79 23.37
CA PRO A 366 -28.48 11.03 24.10
C PRO A 366 -28.89 12.24 23.25
N ASN A 367 -29.63 13.17 23.87
CA ASN A 367 -30.09 14.43 23.28
C ASN A 367 -29.13 15.59 23.57
N THR A 368 -28.35 15.48 24.64
CA THR A 368 -27.43 16.52 25.12
C THR A 368 -26.08 15.90 25.47
N GLY A 369 -25.05 16.74 25.58
CA GLY A 369 -23.89 16.41 26.41
C GLY A 369 -24.24 16.42 27.89
N VAL A 370 -23.24 16.22 28.74
CA VAL A 370 -23.37 16.43 30.19
C VAL A 370 -23.53 17.92 30.46
N LEU A 371 -24.53 18.28 31.25
CA LEU A 371 -24.88 19.66 31.62
C LEU A 371 -24.82 19.82 33.13
N ASP A 372 -24.18 20.89 33.60
CA ASP A 372 -24.18 21.24 35.02
C ASP A 372 -25.54 21.82 35.44
N LEU A 373 -25.94 21.57 36.69
CA LEU A 373 -27.18 22.11 37.25
C LEU A 373 -26.91 23.44 37.95
N SER A 374 -27.45 24.53 37.37
CA SER A 374 -27.36 25.86 37.95
C SER A 374 -27.95 25.89 39.37
N GLY A 375 -27.15 26.36 40.34
CA GLY A 375 -27.54 26.41 41.75
C GLY A 375 -27.45 25.08 42.50
N ARG A 376 -26.91 24.02 41.88
CA ARG A 376 -26.66 22.72 42.51
C ARG A 376 -25.22 22.30 42.24
N GLU A 377 -24.31 22.87 43.01
CA GLU A 377 -22.88 22.64 42.86
C GLU A 377 -22.53 21.14 42.95
N GLY A 378 -21.68 20.69 42.04
CA GLY A 378 -21.27 19.28 41.93
C GLY A 378 -22.33 18.34 41.36
N TRP A 379 -23.48 18.85 40.89
CA TRP A 379 -24.46 18.07 40.16
C TRP A 379 -24.39 18.32 38.66
N ALA A 380 -24.43 17.23 37.91
CA ALA A 380 -24.56 17.25 36.46
C ALA A 380 -25.63 16.26 35.99
N PHE A 381 -26.12 16.43 34.77
CA PHE A 381 -27.05 15.49 34.15
C PHE A 381 -26.89 15.40 32.64
N GLN A 382 -27.32 14.27 32.10
CA GLN A 382 -27.40 14.05 30.66
C GLN A 382 -28.80 13.58 30.29
N GLN A 383 -29.33 14.13 29.20
CA GLN A 383 -30.66 13.76 28.71
C GLN A 383 -30.59 12.74 27.58
N PHE A 384 -31.49 11.78 27.64
CA PHE A 384 -31.76 10.76 26.64
C PHE A 384 -33.20 10.89 26.15
N GLY A 385 -33.57 10.10 25.13
CA GLY A 385 -34.94 10.05 24.60
C GLY A 385 -35.99 9.91 25.69
N SER A 386 -35.85 8.91 26.54
CA SER A 386 -36.81 8.54 27.58
C SER A 386 -36.29 8.68 29.02
N ALA A 387 -35.06 9.15 29.23
CA ALA A 387 -34.47 9.28 30.56
C ALA A 387 -33.63 10.54 30.74
N SER A 388 -33.43 10.92 31.99
CA SER A 388 -32.39 11.86 32.42
C SER A 388 -31.57 11.17 33.51
N ILE A 389 -30.28 11.02 33.27
CA ILE A 389 -29.34 10.47 34.24
C ILE A 389 -28.66 11.65 34.91
N PHE A 390 -28.67 11.66 36.24
CA PHE A 390 -28.05 12.66 37.09
C PHE A 390 -26.86 12.05 37.80
N GLN A 391 -25.85 12.85 38.09
CA GLN A 391 -24.73 12.45 38.94
C GLN A 391 -24.47 13.57 39.95
N GLY A 392 -24.47 13.20 41.22
CA GLY A 392 -24.19 14.12 42.31
C GLY A 392 -22.70 14.20 42.68
N PRO A 393 -22.37 15.00 43.71
CA PRO A 393 -20.98 15.17 44.17
C PRO A 393 -20.33 13.89 44.69
N ASP A 394 -21.13 12.91 45.11
CA ASP A 394 -20.68 11.59 45.55
C ASP A 394 -20.35 10.65 44.37
N GLY A 395 -20.65 11.06 43.14
CA GLY A 395 -20.44 10.29 41.93
C GLY A 395 -21.53 9.25 41.64
N THR A 396 -22.56 9.12 42.49
CA THR A 396 -23.61 8.11 42.31
C THR A 396 -24.54 8.51 41.15
N PRO A 397 -24.66 7.70 40.08
CA PRO A 397 -25.56 8.02 38.98
C PRO A 397 -27.00 7.56 39.28
N LEU A 398 -27.95 8.47 39.09
CA LEU A 398 -29.37 8.28 39.38
C LEU A 398 -30.21 8.57 38.13
N THR A 399 -31.11 7.66 37.78
CA THR A 399 -31.96 7.79 36.60
C THR A 399 -33.35 8.27 36.96
N VAL A 400 -33.84 9.30 36.27
CA VAL A 400 -35.27 9.64 36.19
C VAL A 400 -35.77 9.29 34.80
N GLY A 401 -36.54 8.22 34.68
CA GLY A 401 -37.01 7.66 33.41
C GLY A 401 -38.51 7.78 33.16
N TRP A 402 -38.90 7.61 31.90
CA TRP A 402 -40.26 7.37 31.42
C TRP A 402 -41.30 8.40 31.90
N ASN A 403 -42.49 7.96 32.28
CA ASN A 403 -43.58 8.84 32.67
C ASN A 403 -43.29 9.61 33.97
N ILE A 404 -42.46 9.05 34.87
CA ILE A 404 -41.98 9.78 36.06
C ILE A 404 -41.14 10.98 35.61
N ARG A 405 -40.24 10.84 34.63
CA ARG A 405 -39.46 11.95 34.07
C ARG A 405 -40.35 13.05 33.50
N SER A 406 -41.38 12.67 32.73
CA SER A 406 -42.34 13.64 32.18
C SER A 406 -43.04 14.42 33.30
N THR A 407 -43.51 13.72 34.33
CA THR A 407 -44.15 14.32 35.52
C THR A 407 -43.18 15.24 36.26
N TRP A 408 -41.93 14.81 36.43
CA TRP A 408 -40.89 15.58 37.11
C TRP A 408 -40.57 16.89 36.38
N TRP A 409 -40.45 16.87 35.05
CA TRP A 409 -40.27 18.09 34.25
C TRP A 409 -41.48 19.03 34.29
N GLN A 410 -42.71 18.50 34.29
CA GLN A 410 -43.92 19.31 34.46
C GLN A 410 -43.95 20.03 35.83
N LEU A 411 -43.35 19.42 36.85
CA LEU A 411 -43.21 19.98 38.19
C LEU A 411 -41.99 20.89 38.34
N LYS A 412 -41.43 21.42 37.24
CA LYS A 412 -40.25 22.31 37.19
C LYS A 412 -38.92 21.62 37.55
N GLY A 413 -38.86 20.30 37.45
CA GLY A 413 -37.64 19.52 37.63
C GLY A 413 -36.93 19.79 38.96
N TYR A 414 -35.60 19.97 38.91
CA TYR A 414 -34.76 20.16 40.10
C TYR A 414 -35.00 21.49 40.83
N THR A 415 -35.64 22.46 40.16
CA THR A 415 -36.05 23.74 40.76
C THR A 415 -37.47 23.68 41.36
N GLY A 416 -38.15 22.55 41.18
CA GLY A 416 -39.50 22.30 41.63
C GLY A 416 -39.59 21.74 43.05
N ALA A 417 -40.82 21.44 43.47
CA ALA A 417 -41.11 20.91 44.80
C ALA A 417 -40.53 19.50 45.04
N LEU A 418 -40.34 18.69 43.99
CA LEU A 418 -39.71 17.37 44.11
C LEU A 418 -38.20 17.48 44.35
N GLY A 419 -37.52 18.43 43.71
CA GLY A 419 -36.06 18.52 43.75
C GLY A 419 -35.37 17.40 42.95
N LEU A 420 -34.16 17.02 43.37
CA LEU A 420 -33.34 16.01 42.71
C LEU A 420 -33.72 14.58 43.14
N PRO A 421 -33.47 13.56 42.29
CA PRO A 421 -33.64 12.17 42.70
C PRO A 421 -32.64 11.83 43.82
N VAL A 422 -33.07 11.02 44.78
CA VAL A 422 -32.19 10.51 45.86
C VAL A 422 -32.00 8.99 45.79
N GLU A 423 -32.76 8.32 44.92
CA GLU A 423 -32.59 6.91 44.59
C GLU A 423 -33.11 6.61 43.18
N ASN A 424 -32.73 5.44 42.65
CA ASN A 424 -33.26 4.94 41.39
C ASN A 424 -34.71 4.43 41.55
N GLN A 425 -35.41 4.33 40.42
CA GLN A 425 -36.78 3.83 40.38
C GLN A 425 -36.90 2.42 40.97
N ARG A 426 -37.91 2.21 41.81
CA ARG A 426 -38.27 0.92 42.40
C ARG A 426 -39.53 0.39 41.72
N ASP A 427 -39.41 -0.80 41.13
CA ASP A 427 -40.56 -1.53 40.61
C ASP A 427 -41.25 -2.30 41.75
N LEU A 428 -42.54 -2.03 41.96
CA LEU A 428 -43.39 -2.65 42.97
C LEU A 428 -44.41 -3.62 42.35
N GLY A 429 -44.21 -4.00 41.09
CA GLY A 429 -45.04 -4.94 40.33
C GLY A 429 -46.24 -4.29 39.66
N ASN A 430 -47.05 -3.53 40.42
CA ASN A 430 -48.22 -2.81 39.87
C ASN A 430 -47.96 -1.32 39.60
N ARG A 431 -46.81 -0.81 40.03
CA ARG A 431 -46.39 0.58 39.84
C ARG A 431 -44.88 0.71 39.97
N VAL A 432 -44.36 1.80 39.42
CA VAL A 432 -42.98 2.25 39.64
C VAL A 432 -42.99 3.50 40.52
N GLU A 433 -42.09 3.57 41.49
CA GLU A 433 -41.93 4.71 42.40
C GLU A 433 -40.49 5.21 42.40
N GLN A 434 -40.31 6.49 42.66
CA GLN A 434 -39.01 7.12 42.84
C GLN A 434 -39.04 8.17 43.92
N ARG A 435 -38.01 8.15 44.76
CA ARG A 435 -37.80 9.15 45.81
C ARG A 435 -36.96 10.31 45.30
N PHE A 436 -37.40 11.50 45.65
CA PHE A 436 -36.72 12.78 45.43
C PHE A 436 -36.53 13.48 46.79
N GLU A 437 -35.77 14.57 46.83
CA GLU A 437 -35.51 15.30 48.08
C GLU A 437 -36.79 15.82 48.76
N GLY A 438 -37.75 16.30 47.97
CA GLY A 438 -39.01 16.90 48.46
C GLY A 438 -40.19 15.94 48.52
N GLY A 439 -40.01 14.68 48.10
CA GLY A 439 -41.00 13.60 48.29
C GLY A 439 -40.95 12.52 47.22
N LEU A 440 -42.09 11.90 46.92
CA LEU A 440 -42.15 10.69 46.11
C LEU A 440 -43.00 10.89 44.86
N ALA A 441 -42.50 10.46 43.70
CA ALA A 441 -43.30 10.38 42.48
C ALA A 441 -43.42 8.91 42.03
N GLY A 442 -44.57 8.54 41.49
CA GLY A 442 -44.79 7.18 40.99
C GLY A 442 -45.81 7.13 39.88
N CYS A 443 -45.81 6.04 39.11
CA CYS A 443 -46.77 5.78 38.04
C CYS A 443 -47.26 4.34 38.11
N TYR A 444 -48.57 4.14 38.01
CA TYR A 444 -49.18 2.81 37.95
C TYR A 444 -49.06 2.21 36.54
N TYR A 445 -48.83 0.89 36.47
CA TYR A 445 -48.90 0.15 35.21
C TYR A 445 -50.36 -0.21 34.89
N GLY A 446 -50.86 0.13 33.69
CA GLY A 446 -52.23 -0.22 33.24
C GLY A 446 -52.86 0.81 32.29
N GLU A 447 -54.17 0.66 32.01
CA GLU A 447 -54.90 1.41 30.97
C GLU A 447 -54.88 2.94 31.12
N GLN A 448 -54.59 3.49 32.30
CA GLN A 448 -54.56 4.94 32.53
C GLN A 448 -53.15 5.53 32.70
N ASN A 449 -52.11 4.69 32.88
CA ASN A 449 -50.72 5.11 33.11
C ASN A 449 -50.59 6.35 34.04
N ALA A 450 -51.41 6.40 35.09
CA ALA A 450 -51.56 7.59 35.92
C ALA A 450 -50.33 7.77 36.82
N CYS A 451 -49.68 8.93 36.68
CA CYS A 451 -48.58 9.33 37.56
C CYS A 451 -49.09 10.23 38.69
N TYR A 452 -48.51 10.09 39.86
CA TYR A 452 -48.80 10.87 41.05
C TYR A 452 -47.52 11.38 41.69
N TRP A 453 -47.67 12.35 42.58
CA TRP A 453 -46.61 12.85 43.42
C TRP A 453 -47.17 13.14 44.83
N SER A 454 -46.44 12.76 45.89
CA SER A 454 -46.76 13.04 47.29
C SER A 454 -45.59 13.69 48.06
N PRO A 455 -45.78 14.88 48.70
CA PRO A 455 -44.76 15.53 49.51
C PRO A 455 -44.34 14.73 50.72
N PHE A 456 -43.08 14.91 51.10
CA PHE A 456 -42.68 14.65 52.46
C PHE A 456 -43.30 15.70 53.38
N ALA A 457 -43.80 15.22 54.51
CA ALA A 457 -44.48 16.01 55.53
C ALA A 457 -43.53 17.00 56.22
#